data_AF-A0A3D0X585-F1
#
_entry.id   AF-A0A3D0X585-F1
#
_cell.length_a   1.000
_cell.length_b   1.000
_cell.length_c   1.000
_cell.angle_alpha   90.00
_cell.angle_beta   90.00
_cell.angle_gamma   90.00
#
_symmetry.space_group_name_H-M   'P 1'
#
loop_
_entity.id
_entity.type
_entity.pdbx_description
1 polymer ?
#
loop_
_entity_poly.entity_id
_entity_poly.type
_entity_poly.pdbx_seq_one_letter_code
_entity_poly.pdbx_strand_id
1 'polypeptide(L)'
;MYTFTNLCHEQDGLELGDETVKIFLNTKGTTGDVDDDIDKFLAYVDGKAAEGEFTQDIAAEVERLKQHNETKVEYMTLMMELKEQRREGYDEGRTDGRNEGRVETILRNVRSLIDETGWSADKALDVLHVSPEDRTVVMSQL
;
A
#
# COMPACT_ATOMS: atom_id res chain seq x y z
N MET A 1 -6.63 -0.75 -38.06
CA MET A 1 -6.69 -2.19 -38.31
C MET A 1 -5.47 -2.63 -39.11
N TYR A 2 -4.80 -3.69 -38.66
CA TYR A 2 -3.71 -4.34 -39.40
C TYR A 2 -4.00 -5.83 -39.53
N THR A 3 -3.83 -6.38 -40.73
CA THR A 3 -4.09 -7.79 -41.03
C THR A 3 -2.76 -8.47 -41.34
N PHE A 4 -2.49 -9.60 -40.69
CA PHE A 4 -1.26 -10.37 -40.83
C PHE A 4 -1.56 -11.81 -41.22
N THR A 5 -0.72 -12.35 -42.10
CA THR A 5 -0.65 -13.76 -42.51
C THR A 5 0.72 -14.33 -42.12
N ASN A 6 0.81 -15.66 -42.01
CA ASN A 6 2.06 -16.35 -41.70
C ASN A 6 2.86 -16.58 -42.99
N LEU A 7 4.13 -16.16 -43.02
CA LEU A 7 5.04 -16.29 -44.17
C LEU A 7 6.23 -17.21 -43.84
N CYS A 8 6.72 -17.95 -44.82
CA CYS A 8 7.95 -18.75 -44.73
C CYS A 8 9.20 -17.85 -44.79
N HIS A 9 10.21 -18.15 -43.97
CA HIS A 9 11.46 -17.38 -43.93
C HIS A 9 12.51 -17.87 -44.92
N GLU A 10 12.48 -19.16 -45.27
CA GLU A 10 13.41 -19.79 -46.22
C GLU A 10 13.02 -19.52 -47.68
N GLN A 11 11.74 -19.22 -47.93
CA GLN A 11 11.20 -18.93 -49.25
C GLN A 11 10.31 -17.68 -49.20
N ASP A 12 10.85 -16.59 -49.74
CA ASP A 12 10.14 -15.30 -49.79
C ASP A 12 8.81 -15.41 -50.54
N GLY A 13 7.75 -14.87 -49.92
CA GLY A 13 6.40 -14.81 -50.50
C GLY A 13 5.60 -16.11 -50.40
N LEU A 14 6.15 -17.18 -49.81
CA LEU A 14 5.38 -18.39 -49.54
C LEU A 14 4.58 -18.21 -48.24
N GLU A 15 3.25 -18.16 -48.35
CA GLU A 15 2.36 -18.19 -47.19
C GLU A 15 2.16 -19.61 -46.67
N LEU A 16 1.97 -19.75 -45.35
CA LEU A 16 1.75 -21.06 -44.71
C LEU A 16 0.46 -21.76 -45.18
N GLY A 17 -0.52 -21.00 -45.65
CA GLY A 17 -1.77 -21.54 -46.19
C GLY A 17 -2.65 -22.23 -45.14
N ASP A 18 -2.49 -21.88 -43.86
CA ASP A 18 -3.23 -22.43 -42.72
C ASP A 18 -4.60 -21.77 -42.51
N GLU A 19 -5.06 -21.00 -43.50
CA GLU A 19 -6.30 -20.20 -43.48
C GLU A 19 -6.42 -19.25 -42.27
N THR A 20 -5.34 -19.03 -41.53
CA THR A 20 -5.34 -18.22 -40.31
C THR A 20 -5.09 -16.76 -40.64
N VAL A 21 -6.06 -15.91 -40.30
CA VAL A 21 -5.94 -14.45 -40.44
C VAL A 21 -5.83 -13.82 -39.06
N LYS A 22 -4.76 -13.06 -38.81
CA LYS A 22 -4.56 -12.33 -37.55
C LYS A 22 -4.92 -10.85 -37.75
N ILE A 23 -5.88 -10.35 -36.99
CA ILE A 23 -6.31 -8.94 -37.04
C ILE A 23 -5.88 -8.24 -35.76
N PHE A 24 -5.17 -7.13 -35.90
CA PHE A 24 -4.81 -6.25 -34.79
C PHE A 24 -5.57 -4.92 -34.90
N LEU A 25 -6.30 -4.59 -33.85
CA LEU A 25 -7.01 -3.34 -33.68
C LEU A 25 -6.24 -2.46 -32.70
N ASN A 26 -6.07 -1.18 -33.03
CA ASN A 26 -5.32 -0.22 -32.21
C ASN A 26 -6.23 0.98 -31.94
N THR A 27 -6.40 1.34 -30.67
CA THR A 27 -7.29 2.44 -30.25
C THR A 27 -6.86 3.81 -30.76
N LYS A 28 -5.58 3.97 -31.13
CA LYS A 28 -4.99 5.21 -31.67
C LYS A 28 -4.58 5.09 -33.13
N GLY A 29 -4.89 3.96 -33.77
CA GLY A 29 -4.58 3.76 -35.18
C GLY A 29 -5.51 4.57 -36.06
N THR A 30 -4.98 5.21 -37.09
CA THR A 30 -5.76 5.97 -38.09
C THR A 30 -5.87 5.25 -39.43
N THR A 31 -5.42 3.99 -39.49
CA THR A 31 -5.28 3.22 -40.73
C THR A 31 -6.20 2.01 -40.69
N GLY A 32 -6.94 1.78 -41.77
CA GLY A 32 -7.91 0.69 -41.90
C GLY A 32 -9.34 1.14 -41.63
N ASP A 33 -10.29 0.50 -42.31
CA ASP A 33 -11.72 0.74 -42.18
C ASP A 33 -12.30 -0.30 -41.20
N VAL A 34 -13.03 0.16 -40.19
CA VAL A 34 -13.70 -0.69 -39.20
C VAL A 34 -15.13 -0.17 -39.02
N ASP A 35 -16.02 -1.06 -38.59
CA ASP A 35 -17.41 -0.68 -38.32
C ASP A 35 -17.49 0.37 -37.19
N ASP A 36 -18.48 1.26 -37.28
CA ASP A 36 -18.73 2.33 -36.31
C ASP A 36 -18.88 1.80 -34.87
N ASP A 37 -19.47 0.62 -34.69
CA ASP A 37 -19.58 -0.01 -33.37
C ASP A 37 -18.22 -0.45 -32.80
N ILE A 38 -17.30 -0.91 -33.66
CA ILE A 38 -15.93 -1.27 -33.25
C ILE A 38 -15.11 -0.01 -32.92
N ASP A 39 -15.28 1.06 -33.70
CA ASP A 39 -14.62 2.35 -33.42
C ASP A 39 -15.07 2.94 -32.08
N LYS A 40 -16.37 2.92 -31.81
CA LYS A 40 -16.94 3.31 -30.51
C LYS A 40 -16.41 2.45 -29.36
N PHE A 41 -16.28 1.14 -29.57
CA PHE A 41 -15.68 0.25 -28.57
C PHE A 41 -14.21 0.59 -28.32
N LEU A 42 -13.41 0.81 -29.36
CA LEU A 42 -12.01 1.20 -29.22
C LEU A 42 -11.86 2.56 -28.52
N ALA A 43 -12.74 3.52 -28.80
CA ALA A 43 -12.81 4.81 -28.12
C ALA A 43 -13.11 4.64 -26.62
N TYR A 44 -14.05 3.77 -26.26
CA TYR A 44 -14.36 3.44 -24.87
C TYR A 44 -13.16 2.79 -24.15
N VAL A 45 -12.49 1.84 -24.80
CA VAL A 45 -11.26 1.20 -24.26
C VAL A 45 -10.11 2.20 -24.10
N ASP A 46 -10.03 3.23 -24.95
CA ASP A 46 -9.06 4.34 -24.81
C ASP A 46 -9.41 5.32 -23.68
N GLY A 47 -10.52 5.08 -22.96
CA GLY A 47 -10.96 5.87 -21.80
C GLY A 47 -11.94 7.00 -22.12
N LYS A 48 -12.52 7.02 -23.33
CA LYS A 48 -13.62 7.93 -23.67
C LYS A 48 -14.96 7.39 -23.15
N ALA A 49 -16.00 8.21 -23.22
CA ALA A 49 -17.34 7.82 -22.82
C ALA A 49 -17.87 6.65 -23.68
N ALA A 50 -18.73 5.81 -23.09
CA ALA A 50 -19.42 4.75 -23.80
C ALA A 50 -20.48 5.35 -24.73
N GLU A 51 -20.22 5.29 -26.03
CA GLU A 51 -21.12 5.73 -27.08
C GLU A 51 -21.59 4.50 -27.86
N GLY A 52 -22.89 4.23 -27.91
CA GLY A 52 -23.46 3.01 -28.52
C GLY A 52 -23.99 1.99 -27.52
N GLU A 53 -24.93 1.15 -27.96
CA GLU A 53 -25.62 0.16 -27.11
C GLU A 53 -24.64 -0.86 -26.54
N PHE A 54 -23.75 -1.42 -27.38
CA PHE A 54 -22.75 -2.40 -26.98
C PHE A 54 -21.77 -1.89 -25.92
N THR A 55 -21.25 -0.67 -26.08
CA THR A 55 -20.29 -0.10 -25.12
C THR A 55 -20.95 0.29 -23.80
N GLN A 56 -22.22 0.69 -23.85
CA GLN A 56 -23.03 0.97 -22.66
C GLN A 56 -23.32 -0.29 -21.84
N ASP A 57 -23.63 -1.41 -22.50
CA ASP A 57 -23.81 -2.70 -21.83
C ASP A 57 -22.53 -3.16 -21.12
N ILE A 58 -21.38 -3.02 -21.80
CA ILE A 58 -20.07 -3.29 -21.19
C ILE A 58 -19.81 -2.36 -20.01
N ALA A 59 -20.10 -1.06 -20.15
CA ALA A 59 -19.91 -0.09 -19.07
C ALA A 59 -20.78 -0.43 -17.84
N ALA A 60 -22.03 -0.83 -18.05
CA ALA A 60 -22.93 -1.24 -16.98
C ALA A 60 -22.44 -2.51 -16.26
N GLU A 61 -21.93 -3.49 -17.01
CA GLU A 61 -21.35 -4.71 -16.46
C GLU A 61 -20.07 -4.42 -15.64
N VAL A 62 -19.19 -3.57 -16.16
CA VAL A 62 -17.98 -3.12 -15.46
C VAL A 62 -18.34 -2.38 -14.17
N GLU A 63 -19.34 -1.51 -14.21
CA GLU A 63 -19.81 -0.77 -13.03
C GLU A 63 -20.39 -1.71 -11.96
N ARG A 64 -21.16 -2.73 -12.38
CA ARG A 64 -21.66 -3.76 -11.46
C ARG A 64 -20.53 -4.52 -10.77
N LEU A 65 -19.47 -4.88 -11.52
CA LEU A 65 -18.30 -5.56 -10.96
C LEU A 65 -17.52 -4.66 -10.00
N LYS A 66 -17.36 -3.37 -10.32
CA LYS A 66 -16.73 -2.40 -9.41
C LYS A 66 -17.47 -2.29 -8.08
N GLN A 67 -18.81 -2.22 -8.12
CA GLN A 67 -19.63 -2.19 -6.91
C GLN A 67 -19.49 -3.45 -6.05
N HIS A 68 -19.26 -4.61 -6.67
CA HIS A 68 -19.03 -5.85 -5.93
C HIS A 68 -17.59 -5.99 -5.40
N ASN A 69 -16.59 -5.43 -6.09
CA ASN A 69 -15.20 -5.42 -5.62
C ASN A 69 -14.93 -4.34 -4.56
N GLU A 70 -15.64 -3.22 -4.60
CA GLU A 70 -15.72 -2.29 -3.47
C GLU A 70 -16.67 -2.86 -2.40
N THR A 71 -16.35 -4.05 -1.87
CA THR A 71 -17.14 -4.62 -0.78
C THR A 71 -17.00 -3.68 0.42
N LYS A 72 -18.03 -2.87 0.65
CA LYS A 72 -18.11 -1.90 1.76
C LYS A 72 -17.74 -2.52 3.11
N VAL A 73 -17.98 -3.83 3.28
CA VAL A 73 -17.58 -4.59 4.46
C VAL A 73 -16.06 -4.69 4.59
N GLU A 74 -15.33 -5.05 3.53
CA GLU A 74 -13.86 -5.13 3.57
C GLU A 74 -13.25 -3.76 3.85
N TYR A 75 -13.77 -2.71 3.21
CA TYR A 75 -13.35 -1.34 3.49
C TYR A 75 -13.62 -0.93 4.94
N MET A 76 -14.81 -1.25 5.48
CA MET A 76 -15.13 -0.98 6.88
C MET A 76 -14.23 -1.75 7.84
N THR A 77 -13.94 -3.02 7.57
CA THR A 77 -13.04 -3.85 8.36
C THR A 77 -11.64 -3.25 8.40
N LEU A 78 -11.08 -2.92 7.24
CA LEU A 78 -9.76 -2.27 7.16
C LEU A 78 -9.74 -0.94 7.95
N MET A 79 -10.79 -0.14 7.82
CA MET A 79 -10.89 1.14 8.55
C MET A 79 -11.05 0.97 10.06
N MET A 80 -11.66 -0.13 10.53
CA MET A 80 -11.73 -0.45 11.96
C MET A 80 -10.35 -0.87 12.48
N GLU A 81 -9.66 -1.76 11.77
CA GLU A 81 -8.33 -2.25 12.14
C GLU A 81 -7.31 -1.09 12.21
N LEU A 82 -7.32 -0.19 11.23
CA LEU A 82 -6.45 1.00 11.25
C LEU A 82 -6.73 1.93 12.43
N LYS A 83 -8.00 2.06 12.86
CA LYS A 83 -8.35 2.85 14.04
C LYS A 83 -7.89 2.19 15.33
N GLU A 84 -8.00 0.87 15.42
CA GLU A 84 -7.54 0.07 16.54
C GLU A 84 -6.03 0.16 16.69
N GLN A 85 -5.28 -0.11 15.62
CA GLN A 85 -3.82 0.04 15.60
C GLN A 85 -3.35 1.45 15.97
N ARG A 86 -4.06 2.49 15.50
CA ARG A 86 -3.73 3.87 15.88
C ARG A 86 -3.95 4.12 17.37
N ARG A 87 -5.02 3.55 17.95
CA ARG A 87 -5.31 3.68 19.38
C ARG A 87 -4.27 2.95 20.20
N GLU A 88 -3.94 1.71 19.84
CA GLU A 88 -2.90 0.91 20.48
C GLU A 88 -1.56 1.65 20.46
N GLY A 89 -1.15 2.19 19.30
CA GLY A 89 0.08 2.97 19.19
C GLY A 89 0.10 4.23 20.06
N TYR A 90 -1.05 4.88 20.29
CA TYR A 90 -1.13 5.99 21.24
C TYR A 90 -0.99 5.53 22.70
N ASP A 91 -1.62 4.41 23.06
CA ASP A 91 -1.58 3.88 24.42
C ASP A 91 -0.18 3.32 24.76
N GLU A 92 0.46 2.64 23.81
CA GLU A 92 1.87 2.21 23.88
C GLU A 92 2.80 3.40 24.02
N GLY A 93 2.73 4.38 23.11
CA GLY A 93 3.60 5.56 23.15
C GLY A 93 3.42 6.39 24.44
N ARG A 94 2.20 6.43 25.00
CA ARG A 94 1.95 7.07 26.30
C ARG A 94 2.60 6.31 27.46
N THR A 95 2.58 4.99 27.39
CA THR A 95 3.17 4.11 28.42
C THR A 95 4.69 4.20 28.37
N ASP A 96 5.27 4.09 27.18
CA ASP A 96 6.71 4.22 26.96
C ASP A 96 7.21 5.59 27.37
N GLY A 97 6.55 6.67 26.95
CA GLY A 97 6.96 8.03 27.35
C GLY A 97 6.90 8.27 28.87
N ARG A 98 5.97 7.63 29.58
CA ARG A 98 5.94 7.67 31.06
C ARG A 98 7.09 6.90 31.68
N ASN A 99 7.42 5.73 31.13
CA ASN A 99 8.51 4.91 31.60
C ASN A 99 9.87 5.59 31.36
N GLU A 100 10.09 6.13 30.17
CA GLU A 100 11.29 6.90 29.81
C GLU A 100 11.44 8.14 30.71
N GLY A 101 10.40 8.97 30.85
CA GLY A 101 10.47 10.17 31.69
C GLY A 101 10.72 9.85 33.17
N ARG A 102 10.24 8.70 33.65
CA ARG A 102 10.50 8.22 35.01
C ARG A 102 11.97 7.79 35.17
N VAL A 103 12.50 7.00 34.25
CA VAL A 103 13.92 6.58 34.23
C VAL A 103 14.84 7.80 34.13
N GLU A 104 14.55 8.74 33.23
CA GLU A 104 15.32 9.98 33.06
C GLU A 104 15.33 10.83 34.34
N THR A 105 14.17 10.92 35.01
CA THR A 105 14.07 11.64 36.28
C THR A 105 14.93 10.98 37.37
N ILE A 106 14.90 9.64 37.47
CA ILE A 106 15.74 8.90 38.42
C ILE A 106 17.21 9.14 38.10
N LEU A 107 17.62 9.00 36.84
CA LEU A 107 19.00 9.24 36.39
C LEU A 107 19.50 10.63 36.77
N ARG A 108 18.71 11.66 36.47
CA ARG A 108 19.05 13.05 36.81
C ARG A 108 19.22 13.23 38.31
N ASN A 109 18.32 12.67 39.12
CA ASN A 109 18.38 12.77 40.57
C ASN A 109 19.60 12.02 41.12
N VAL A 110 19.91 10.83 40.61
CA VAL A 110 21.10 10.05 41.01
C VAL A 110 22.38 10.80 40.67
N ARG A 111 22.52 11.33 39.44
CA ARG A 111 23.68 12.13 39.05
C ARG A 111 23.87 13.34 39.95
N SER A 112 22.79 14.06 40.24
CA SER A 112 22.83 15.22 41.14
C SER A 112 23.30 14.83 42.55
N LEU A 113 22.82 13.70 43.09
CA LEU A 113 23.26 13.20 44.39
C LEU A 113 24.73 12.79 44.39
N ILE A 114 25.22 12.13 43.33
CA ILE A 114 26.63 11.77 43.19
C ILE A 114 27.51 13.03 43.21
N ASP A 115 27.13 14.05 42.44
CA ASP A 115 27.90 15.28 42.30
C ASP A 115 27.91 16.13 43.59
N GLU A 116 26.76 16.27 44.26
CA GLU A 116 26.63 17.12 45.44
C GLU A 116 27.14 16.47 46.74
N THR A 117 27.00 15.15 46.87
CA THR A 117 27.25 14.44 48.13
C THR A 117 28.42 13.46 48.05
N GLY A 118 28.95 13.19 46.86
CA GLY A 118 30.00 12.20 46.62
C GLY A 118 29.55 10.76 46.85
N TRP A 119 28.25 10.48 46.83
CA TRP A 119 27.73 9.13 47.03
C TRP A 119 28.05 8.20 45.87
N SER A 120 28.13 6.89 46.14
CA SER A 120 28.13 5.89 45.08
C SER A 120 26.74 5.77 44.47
N ALA A 121 26.68 5.35 43.19
CA ALA A 121 25.43 5.15 42.47
C ALA A 121 24.46 4.21 43.20
N ASP A 122 24.97 3.10 43.77
CA ASP A 122 24.16 2.18 44.57
C ASP A 122 23.51 2.85 45.78
N LYS A 123 24.29 3.65 46.52
CA LYS A 123 23.79 4.36 47.71
C LYS A 123 22.72 5.40 47.35
N ALA A 124 22.90 6.10 46.22
CA ALA A 124 21.91 7.07 45.73
C ALA A 124 20.59 6.40 45.30
N LEU A 125 20.66 5.25 44.60
CA LEU A 125 19.48 4.48 44.20
C LEU A 125 18.72 3.90 45.40
N ASP A 126 19.45 3.43 46.42
CA ASP A 126 18.84 2.88 47.63
C ASP A 126 18.07 3.97 48.42
N VAL A 127 18.63 5.19 48.54
CA VAL A 127 17.96 6.33 49.20
C VAL A 127 16.74 6.81 48.40
N LEU A 128 16.79 6.74 47.07
CA LEU A 128 15.66 7.05 46.20
C LEU A 128 14.60 5.93 46.17
N HIS A 129 14.83 4.81 46.86
CA HIS A 129 13.93 3.65 46.92
C HIS A 129 13.51 3.16 45.52
N VAL A 130 14.47 3.14 44.59
CA VAL A 130 14.24 2.78 43.18
C VAL A 130 13.91 1.29 43.07
N SER A 131 12.94 0.94 42.24
CA SER A 131 12.54 -0.46 42.05
C SER A 131 13.67 -1.29 41.42
N PRO A 132 13.75 -2.62 41.64
CA PRO A 132 14.79 -3.46 41.04
C PRO A 132 14.80 -3.43 39.50
N GLU A 133 13.62 -3.30 38.89
CA GLU A 133 13.43 -3.20 37.44
C GLU A 133 14.10 -1.94 36.90
N ASP A 134 13.85 -0.80 37.54
CA ASP A 134 14.44 0.47 37.14
C ASP A 134 15.91 0.54 37.47
N ARG A 135 16.33 -0.06 38.58
CA ARG A 135 17.74 -0.10 39.00
C ARG A 135 18.60 -0.71 37.91
N THR A 136 18.13 -1.77 37.26
CA THR A 136 18.83 -2.43 36.16
C THR A 136 18.96 -1.51 34.95
N VAL A 137 17.87 -0.85 34.56
CA VAL A 137 17.84 0.08 33.42
C VAL A 137 18.70 1.31 33.69
N VAL A 138 18.52 1.95 34.84
CA VAL A 138 19.24 3.14 35.27
C VAL A 138 20.74 2.87 35.41
N MET A 139 21.14 1.73 36.00
CA MET A 139 22.57 1.37 36.12
C MET A 139 23.24 1.11 34.77
N SER A 140 22.49 0.70 33.73
CA SER A 140 23.05 0.57 32.37
C SER A 140 23.26 1.92 31.65
N GLN A 141 22.65 3.00 32.16
CA GLN A 141 22.65 4.33 31.56
C GLN A 141 23.42 5.38 32.41
N LEU A 142 23.91 4.97 33.59
CA LEU A 142 24.74 5.75 34.51
C LEU A 142 26.20 5.77 34.06
#